data_AF-A0A7X8UAH3-F1
#
_entry.id   AF-A0A7X8UAH3-F1
#
_cell.length_a   1.000
_cell.length_b   1.000
_cell.length_c   1.000
_cell.angle_alpha   90.00
_cell.angle_beta   90.00
_cell.angle_gamma   90.00
#
_symmetry.space_group_name_H-M   'P 1'
#
loop_
_entity.id
_entity.type
_entity.pdbx_description
1 polymer ?
#
loop_
_entity_poly.entity_id
_entity_poly.type
_entity_poly.pdbx_seq_one_letter_code
_entity_poly.pdbx_strand_id
1 'polypeptide(L)'
;MKATDLSRADISFEAVVSQYADMVTRLCCLNLNDINQAEDCWQDTFIALYKSPSVLEKTIPEIRKWLITVTLNKCRNLNKRQFLRRHENIDELAIPTYDAYASQVVDALRRLPPAYSQVIYLHYYEQRAGTGLSPCPQ
;
A
#
# COMPACT_ATOMS: atom_id res chain seq x y z
N MET A 1 -39.83 -1.08 -26.74
CA MET A 1 -39.66 -1.87 -25.50
C MET A 1 -38.22 -2.36 -25.36
N LYS A 2 -37.40 -1.65 -24.59
CA LYS A 2 -36.48 -2.24 -23.61
C LYS A 2 -36.38 -1.21 -22.49
N ALA A 3 -37.02 -1.55 -21.38
CA ALA A 3 -36.91 -0.84 -20.12
C ALA A 3 -35.54 -1.14 -19.52
N THR A 4 -34.66 -0.14 -19.46
CA THR A 4 -33.44 -0.17 -18.62
C THR A 4 -33.08 1.22 -18.11
N ASP A 5 -34.09 2.06 -17.93
CA ASP A 5 -33.96 3.43 -17.46
C ASP A 5 -34.51 3.48 -16.03
N LEU A 6 -33.67 3.82 -15.03
CA LEU A 6 -34.00 4.38 -13.70
C LEU A 6 -32.89 4.27 -12.63
N SER A 7 -31.64 3.85 -12.91
CA SER A 7 -30.58 3.85 -11.87
C SER A 7 -29.21 4.42 -12.26
N ARG A 8 -29.07 4.97 -13.48
CA ARG A 8 -27.91 5.80 -13.81
C ARG A 8 -28.13 7.17 -13.18
N ALA A 9 -27.51 7.39 -12.03
CA ALA A 9 -27.40 8.73 -11.49
C ALA A 9 -26.20 9.37 -12.20
N ASP A 10 -26.44 10.41 -13.01
CA ASP A 10 -25.37 11.32 -13.43
C ASP A 10 -24.95 12.11 -12.19
N ILE A 11 -24.07 11.51 -11.38
CA ILE A 11 -23.57 12.11 -10.14
C ILE A 11 -22.40 13.03 -10.50
N SER A 12 -22.41 14.26 -10.01
CA SER A 12 -21.28 15.17 -10.23
C SER A 12 -20.05 14.71 -9.48
N PHE A 13 -18.87 15.04 -10.02
CA PHE A 13 -17.59 14.71 -9.43
C PHE A 13 -17.49 15.21 -7.97
N GLU A 14 -17.93 16.43 -7.70
CA GLU A 14 -17.91 17.07 -6.39
C GLU A 14 -18.73 16.29 -5.35
N ALA A 15 -19.89 15.75 -5.77
CA ALA A 15 -20.72 14.92 -4.90
C ALA A 15 -20.02 13.60 -4.53
N VAL A 16 -19.36 12.95 -5.51
CA VAL A 16 -18.58 11.72 -5.25
C VAL A 16 -17.39 12.01 -4.34
N VAL A 17 -16.67 13.11 -4.57
CA VAL A 17 -15.54 13.52 -3.72
C VAL A 17 -16.03 13.77 -2.30
N SER A 18 -17.07 14.57 -2.11
CA SER A 18 -17.61 14.88 -0.79
C SER A 18 -18.08 13.61 -0.05
N GLN A 19 -18.68 12.66 -0.76
CA GLN A 19 -19.18 11.41 -0.17
C GLN A 19 -18.06 10.44 0.23
N TYR A 20 -16.95 10.41 -0.52
CA TYR A 20 -15.94 9.35 -0.39
C TYR A 20 -14.54 9.83 0.01
N ALA A 21 -14.31 11.14 0.16
CA ALA A 21 -13.04 11.71 0.59
C ALA A 21 -12.49 11.02 1.85
N ASP A 22 -13.29 10.94 2.92
CA ASP A 22 -12.87 10.34 4.19
C ASP A 22 -12.48 8.86 4.05
N MET A 23 -13.22 8.10 3.24
CA MET A 23 -12.92 6.69 2.99
C MET A 23 -11.59 6.54 2.26
N VAL A 24 -11.36 7.34 1.21
CA VAL A 24 -10.10 7.30 0.44
C VAL A 24 -8.93 7.74 1.32
N THR A 25 -9.09 8.80 2.11
CA THR A 25 -8.07 9.27 3.07
C THR A 25 -7.70 8.16 4.05
N ARG A 26 -8.69 7.51 4.68
CA ARG A 26 -8.44 6.41 5.61
C ARG A 26 -7.72 5.24 4.95
N LEU A 27 -8.06 4.89 3.71
CA LEU A 27 -7.37 3.85 2.96
C LEU A 27 -5.90 4.22 2.69
N CYS A 28 -5.63 5.45 2.26
CA CYS A 28 -4.26 5.92 2.04
C CYS A 28 -3.44 5.86 3.33
N CYS A 29 -3.94 6.44 4.42
CA CYS A 29 -3.23 6.49 5.71
C CYS A 29 -3.02 5.10 6.34
N LEU A 30 -3.91 4.15 6.13
CA LEU A 30 -3.74 2.78 6.65
C LEU A 30 -2.75 1.93 5.85
N ASN A 31 -2.53 2.25 4.57
CA ASN A 31 -1.69 1.44 3.68
C ASN A 31 -0.33 2.07 3.37
N LEU A 32 -0.12 3.33 3.75
CA LEU A 32 1.11 4.08 3.52
C LEU A 32 1.63 4.63 4.85
N ASN A 33 2.93 4.47 5.09
CA ASN A 33 3.58 4.94 6.32
C ASN A 33 4.08 6.40 6.23
N ASP A 34 3.77 7.09 5.14
CA ASP A 34 4.25 8.45 4.83
C ASP A 34 3.04 9.33 4.46
N ILE A 35 2.89 10.44 5.18
CA ILE A 35 1.77 11.37 5.04
C ILE A 35 1.77 12.03 3.65
N ASN A 36 2.95 12.40 3.14
CA ASN A 36 3.05 13.06 1.83
C ASN A 36 2.62 12.10 0.72
N GLN A 37 3.03 10.84 0.82
CA GLN A 37 2.60 9.81 -0.14
C GLN A 37 1.12 9.46 -0.02
N ALA A 38 0.56 9.53 1.20
CA ALA A 38 -0.86 9.34 1.41
C ALA A 38 -1.68 10.46 0.74
N GLU A 39 -1.23 11.70 0.86
CA GLU A 39 -1.82 12.86 0.19
C GLU A 39 -1.70 12.75 -1.33
N ASP A 40 -0.51 12.44 -1.85
CA ASP A 40 -0.29 12.23 -3.27
C ASP A 40 -1.23 11.13 -3.80
N CYS A 41 -1.31 9.98 -3.12
CA CYS A 41 -2.18 8.87 -3.50
C CYS A 41 -3.67 9.26 -3.48
N TRP A 42 -4.09 10.10 -2.53
CA TRP A 42 -5.45 10.63 -2.46
C TRP A 42 -5.74 11.51 -3.69
N GLN A 43 -4.86 12.47 -3.98
CA GLN A 43 -5.01 13.38 -5.14
C GLN A 43 -5.06 12.58 -6.44
N ASP A 44 -4.12 11.65 -6.61
CA ASP A 44 -4.01 10.77 -7.76
C ASP A 44 -5.26 9.91 -8.01
N THR A 45 -5.94 9.51 -6.94
CA THR A 45 -7.17 8.71 -7.01
C THR A 45 -8.31 9.54 -7.56
N PHE A 46 -8.49 10.77 -7.07
CA PHE A 46 -9.54 11.66 -7.55
C PHE A 46 -9.23 12.25 -8.93
N ILE A 47 -7.96 12.47 -9.28
CA ILE A 47 -7.56 12.78 -10.66
C ILE A 47 -7.91 11.63 -11.61
N ALA A 48 -7.68 10.37 -11.19
CA ALA A 48 -8.07 9.21 -11.99
C ALA A 48 -9.59 9.13 -12.18
N LEU A 49 -10.37 9.51 -11.16
CA LEU A 49 -11.83 9.58 -11.24
C LEU A 49 -12.26 10.65 -12.25
N TYR A 50 -11.69 11.85 -12.16
CA TYR A 50 -11.99 12.97 -13.07
C TYR A 50 -11.70 12.61 -14.53
N LYS A 51 -10.62 11.86 -14.78
CA LYS A 51 -10.25 11.36 -16.13
C LYS A 51 -11.13 10.21 -16.62
N SER A 52 -12.00 9.65 -15.77
CA SER A 52 -12.83 8.47 -16.05
C SER A 52 -14.32 8.78 -15.92
N PRO A 53 -14.90 9.63 -16.79
CA PRO A 53 -16.30 10.06 -16.67
C PRO A 53 -17.30 8.89 -16.72
N SER A 54 -16.96 7.81 -17.42
CA SER A 54 -17.78 6.58 -17.46
C SER A 54 -17.93 5.86 -16.12
N VAL A 55 -17.11 6.22 -15.11
CA VAL A 55 -17.28 5.74 -13.73
C VAL A 55 -18.40 6.50 -13.03
N LEU A 56 -18.55 7.81 -13.31
CA LEU A 56 -19.59 8.65 -12.70
C LEU A 56 -21.00 8.28 -13.17
N GLU A 57 -21.11 7.69 -14.37
CA GLU A 57 -22.36 7.13 -14.91
C GLU A 57 -22.79 5.79 -14.26
N LYS A 58 -21.96 5.23 -13.35
CA LYS A 58 -22.22 3.94 -12.71
C LYS A 58 -23.08 4.08 -11.46
N THR A 59 -23.56 2.95 -10.96
CA THR A 59 -24.26 2.93 -9.68
C THR A 59 -23.31 3.28 -8.52
N ILE A 60 -23.85 3.90 -7.46
CA ILE A 60 -23.12 4.23 -6.22
C ILE A 60 -22.24 3.07 -5.69
N PRO A 61 -22.72 1.81 -5.57
CA PRO A 61 -21.86 0.71 -5.11
C PRO A 61 -20.70 0.38 -6.06
N GLU A 62 -20.88 0.55 -7.37
CA GLU A 62 -19.82 0.34 -8.35
C GLU A 62 -18.77 1.43 -8.29
N ILE A 63 -19.18 2.70 -8.11
CA ILE A 63 -18.26 3.83 -7.89
C ILE A 63 -17.42 3.58 -6.64
N ARG A 64 -18.06 3.21 -5.53
CA ARG A 64 -17.37 2.85 -4.28
C ARG A 64 -16.36 1.73 -4.49
N LYS A 65 -16.76 0.63 -5.16
CA LYS A 65 -15.87 -0.50 -5.47
C LYS A 65 -14.68 -0.06 -6.32
N TRP A 66 -14.93 0.79 -7.32
CA TRP A 66 -13.88 1.35 -8.18
C TRP A 66 -12.87 2.19 -7.38
N LEU A 67 -13.35 3.12 -6.53
CA LEU A 67 -12.50 3.96 -5.68
C LEU A 67 -11.61 3.14 -4.76
N ILE A 68 -12.18 2.15 -4.05
CA ILE A 68 -11.41 1.26 -3.17
C ILE A 68 -10.32 0.52 -3.97
N THR A 69 -10.68 -0.04 -5.13
CA THR A 69 -9.76 -0.82 -5.97
C THR A 69 -8.59 0.04 -6.46
N VAL A 70 -8.89 1.22 -6.98
CA VAL A 70 -7.87 2.15 -7.50
C VAL A 70 -6.94 2.62 -6.38
N THR A 71 -7.50 3.01 -5.23
CA THR A 71 -6.72 3.47 -4.07
C THR A 71 -5.77 2.38 -3.58
N LEU A 72 -6.26 1.15 -3.39
CA LEU A 72 -5.45 0.03 -2.92
C LEU A 72 -4.36 -0.34 -3.93
N ASN A 73 -4.66 -0.32 -5.23
CA ASN A 73 -3.68 -0.59 -6.27
C ASN A 73 -2.57 0.48 -6.31
N LYS A 74 -2.92 1.76 -6.13
CA LYS A 74 -1.95 2.84 -6.03
C LYS A 74 -1.06 2.69 -4.79
N CYS A 75 -1.65 2.42 -3.62
CA CYS A 75 -0.88 2.19 -2.39
C CYS A 75 0.11 1.02 -2.55
N ARG A 76 -0.34 -0.11 -3.12
CA ARG A 76 0.53 -1.26 -3.39
C ARG A 76 1.66 -0.93 -4.37
N ASN A 77 1.38 -0.15 -5.41
CA ASN A 77 2.40 0.27 -6.37
C ASN A 77 3.44 1.20 -5.73
N LEU A 78 3.01 2.14 -4.87
CA LEU A 78 3.92 3.00 -4.11
C LEU A 78 4.81 2.18 -3.17
N ASN A 79 4.23 1.25 -2.41
CA ASN A 79 4.99 0.34 -1.54
C ASN A 79 5.97 -0.53 -2.33
N LYS A 80 5.57 -1.04 -3.50
CA LYS A 80 6.47 -1.79 -4.39
C LYS A 80 7.61 -0.92 -4.91
N ARG A 81 7.33 0.32 -5.32
CA ARG A 81 8.35 1.28 -5.77
C ARG A 81 9.31 1.65 -4.64
N GLN A 82 8.82 1.86 -3.44
CA GLN A 82 9.67 2.09 -2.27
C GLN A 82 10.56 0.88 -1.98
N PHE A 83 9.98 -0.33 -2.00
CA PHE A 83 10.74 -1.56 -1.84
C PHE A 83 11.84 -1.67 -2.90
N LEU A 84 11.49 -1.51 -4.18
CA LEU A 84 12.47 -1.56 -5.28
C LEU A 84 13.53 -0.46 -5.16
N ARG A 85 13.18 0.78 -4.81
CA ARG A 85 14.16 1.87 -4.60
C ARG A 85 15.11 1.58 -3.46
N ARG A 86 14.60 1.01 -2.36
CA ARG A 86 15.44 0.54 -1.25
C ARG A 86 16.34 -0.61 -1.69
N HIS A 87 15.85 -1.47 -2.58
CA HIS A 87 16.60 -2.61 -3.12
C HIS A 87 17.58 -2.24 -4.25
N GLU A 88 17.36 -1.18 -5.01
CA GLU A 88 18.35 -0.60 -5.94
C GLU A 88 19.45 0.16 -5.20
N ASN A 89 19.18 0.62 -3.97
CA ASN A 89 20.17 1.11 -2.99
C ASN A 89 20.73 -0.02 -2.10
N ILE A 90 20.84 -1.25 -2.61
CA ILE A 90 21.48 -2.38 -1.88
C ILE A 90 23.00 -2.19 -1.69
N ASP A 91 23.63 -1.15 -2.22
CA ASP A 91 25.00 -0.80 -1.78
C ASP A 91 25.02 -0.07 -0.42
N GLU A 92 23.85 0.30 0.13
CA GLU A 92 23.79 1.11 1.36
C GLU A 92 22.61 0.78 2.29
N LEU A 93 22.14 -0.48 2.29
CA LEU A 93 21.23 -0.95 3.35
C LEU A 93 22.02 -1.36 4.60
N ALA A 94 22.42 -0.35 5.38
CA ALA A 94 22.70 -0.52 6.79
C ALA A 94 21.40 -0.88 7.51
N ILE A 95 21.13 -2.19 7.60
CA ILE A 95 20.22 -2.74 8.62
C ILE A 95 20.82 -2.30 9.96
N PRO A 96 20.10 -1.65 10.88
CA PRO A 96 20.64 -1.39 12.21
C PRO A 96 20.77 -2.75 12.91
N THR A 97 21.91 -3.41 12.76
CA THR A 97 22.24 -4.63 13.47
C THR A 97 22.70 -4.22 14.85
N TYR A 98 21.79 -4.30 15.82
CA TYR A 98 22.10 -4.08 17.24
C TYR A 98 22.93 -5.21 17.87
N ASP A 99 23.52 -6.10 17.07
CA ASP A 99 24.29 -7.24 17.57
C ASP A 99 25.30 -7.71 16.51
N ALA A 100 26.58 -7.76 16.87
CA ALA A 100 27.67 -8.19 15.99
C ALA A 100 27.50 -9.64 15.49
N TYR A 101 26.74 -10.46 16.23
CA TYR A 101 26.44 -11.84 15.86
C TYR A 101 25.40 -11.94 14.72
N ALA A 102 24.49 -10.97 14.61
CA ALA A 102 23.44 -10.97 13.59
C ALA A 102 23.99 -10.67 12.18
N SER A 103 25.12 -9.96 12.08
CA SER A 103 25.73 -9.59 10.80
C SER A 103 26.20 -10.80 10.00
N GLN A 104 26.79 -11.81 10.65
CA GLN A 104 27.33 -12.99 9.97
C GLN A 104 26.21 -13.88 9.39
N VAL A 105 25.08 -13.96 10.08
CA VAL A 105 23.90 -14.71 9.63
C VAL A 105 23.26 -14.03 8.42
N VAL A 106 23.16 -12.70 8.45
CA VAL A 106 22.61 -11.90 7.33
C VAL A 106 23.49 -12.05 6.08
N ASP A 107 24.82 -12.03 6.22
CA ASP A 107 25.74 -12.21 5.10
C ASP A 107 25.70 -13.63 4.51
N ALA A 108 25.50 -14.65 5.35
CA ALA A 108 25.28 -16.01 4.88
C ALA A 108 23.95 -16.16 4.11
N LEU A 109 22.89 -15.49 4.56
CA LEU A 109 21.57 -15.50 3.89
C LEU A 109 21.59 -14.74 2.55
N ARG A 110 22.41 -13.70 2.41
CA ARG A 110 22.61 -12.97 1.15
C ARG A 110 23.23 -13.83 0.05
N ARG A 111 24.01 -14.86 0.41
CA ARG A 111 24.63 -15.80 -0.55
C ARG A 111 23.66 -16.85 -1.07
N LEU A 112 22.45 -16.93 -0.51
CA LEU A 112 21.41 -17.87 -0.95
C LEU A 112 20.45 -17.23 -1.97
N PRO A 113 19.86 -18.03 -2.88
CA PRO A 113 18.83 -17.55 -3.80
C PRO A 113 17.62 -16.96 -3.04
N PRO A 114 16.98 -15.89 -3.57
CA PRO A 114 16.02 -15.05 -2.84
C PRO A 114 14.77 -15.79 -2.36
N ALA A 115 14.38 -16.88 -3.03
CA ALA A 115 13.23 -17.70 -2.62
C ALA A 115 13.45 -18.41 -1.27
N TYR A 116 14.69 -18.79 -0.94
CA TYR A 116 15.01 -19.50 0.29
C TYR A 116 15.34 -18.54 1.44
N SER A 117 16.03 -17.43 1.15
CA SER A 117 16.38 -16.45 2.18
C SER A 117 15.16 -15.76 2.77
N GLN A 118 14.13 -15.50 1.96
CA GLN A 118 12.85 -14.95 2.45
C GLN A 118 12.14 -15.88 3.43
N VAL A 119 12.07 -17.18 3.12
CA VAL A 119 11.42 -18.18 3.99
C VAL A 119 12.15 -18.31 5.31
N ILE A 120 13.49 -18.35 5.28
CA ILE A 120 14.31 -18.47 6.50
C ILE A 120 14.21 -17.20 7.36
N TYR A 121 14.23 -16.01 6.72
CA TYR A 121 14.06 -14.74 7.42
C TYR A 121 12.68 -14.64 8.09
N LEU A 122 11.62 -15.00 7.37
CA LEU A 122 10.25 -14.99 7.92
C LEU A 122 10.15 -15.93 9.14
N HIS A 123 10.68 -17.14 9.02
CA HIS A 123 10.63 -18.14 10.09
C HIS A 123 11.44 -17.71 11.34
N TYR A 124 12.59 -17.05 11.16
CA TYR A 124 13.39 -16.53 12.27
C TYR A 124 12.68 -15.43 13.07
N TYR A 125 11.95 -14.53 12.38
CA TYR A 125 11.21 -13.46 13.04
C TYR A 125 9.87 -13.93 13.62
N GLU A 126 9.18 -14.87 12.97
CA GLU A 126 7.94 -15.47 13.49
C GLU A 126 8.20 -16.29 14.75
N GLN A 127 9.34 -16.97 14.86
CA GLN A 127 9.72 -17.68 16.09
C GLN A 127 10.14 -16.74 17.24
N ARG A 128 10.61 -15.52 16.94
CA ARG A 128 10.89 -14.49 17.97
C ARG A 128 9.63 -13.81 18.52
N ALA A 129 8.51 -13.85 17.82
CA ALA A 129 7.24 -13.33 18.35
C ALA A 129 6.64 -14.22 19.47
N GLY A 130 7.16 -15.45 19.66
CA GLY A 130 6.69 -16.40 20.66
C GLY A 130 7.40 -16.35 22.03
N THR A 131 8.44 -15.54 22.23
CA THR A 131 9.11 -15.40 23.53
C THR A 131 9.36 -13.93 23.84
N GLY A 132 8.82 -13.51 24.99
CA GLY A 132 8.62 -12.11 25.35
C GLY A 132 9.87 -11.27 25.59
N LEU A 133 9.62 -9.96 25.49
CA LEU A 133 10.30 -8.84 26.16
C LEU A 133 11.83 -8.78 26.14
N SER A 134 12.36 -7.74 25.47
CA SER A 134 13.25 -6.78 26.14
C SER A 134 13.25 -5.41 25.43
N PRO A 135 13.43 -4.32 26.19
CA PRO A 135 13.15 -2.96 25.75
C PRO A 135 14.33 -2.32 25.02
N CYS A 136 13.98 -1.29 24.24
CA CYS A 136 14.84 -0.41 23.49
C CYS A 136 15.86 0.30 24.39
N PRO A 137 17.18 0.28 24.09
CA PRO A 137 18.13 1.23 24.65
C PRO A 137 18.12 2.53 23.81
N GLN A 138 18.25 3.66 24.51
CA GLN A 138 18.28 5.02 23.95
C GLN A 138 19.44 5.25 22.99
#